data_AF-A0A376TK37-F1
#
_entry.id   AF-A0A376TK37-F1
#
_cell.length_a   1.000
_cell.length_b   1.000
_cell.length_c   1.000
_cell.angle_alpha   90.00
_cell.angle_beta   90.00
_cell.angle_gamma   90.00
#
_symmetry.space_group_name_H-M   'P 1'
#
loop_
_entity.id
_entity.type
_entity.pdbx_description
1 polymer ?
#
loop_
_entity_poly.entity_id
_entity_poly.type
_entity_poly.pdbx_seq_one_letter_code
_entity_poly.pdbx_strand_id
1 'polypeptide(L)'
;MVTQVEVDKNDPGFAHPTKPIGAFFSESQRDKLQKANPDWCFVEDAGRGYRRVVASPEPKRIVEAPAIKALIQQGFVVIGAGGGEFR
;
A
#
# COMPACT_ATOMS: atom_id res chain seq x y z
N MET A 1 3.40 13.06 -15.45
CA MET A 1 3.81 11.65 -15.35
C MET A 1 3.28 11.10 -14.03
N VAL A 2 2.65 9.94 -14.03
CA VAL A 2 2.23 9.21 -12.82
C VAL A 2 3.11 7.96 -12.74
N THR A 3 3.47 7.51 -11.54
CA THR A 3 4.33 6.33 -11.34
C THR A 3 3.48 5.13 -10.99
N GLN A 4 3.68 4.04 -11.72
CA GLN A 4 3.10 2.73 -11.45
C GLN A 4 4.20 1.75 -11.06
N VAL A 5 3.90 0.93 -10.06
CA VAL A 5 4.79 -0.12 -9.57
C VAL A 5 4.17 -1.47 -9.87
N GLU A 6 4.89 -2.28 -10.63
CA GLU A 6 4.52 -3.67 -10.87
C GLU A 6 4.85 -4.51 -9.63
N VAL A 7 3.96 -5.44 -9.31
CA VAL A 7 4.05 -6.38 -8.18
C VAL A 7 3.71 -7.79 -8.68
N ASP A 8 4.08 -8.84 -7.94
CA ASP A 8 3.65 -10.20 -8.29
C ASP A 8 2.17 -10.40 -7.99
N LYS A 9 1.38 -10.90 -8.94
CA LYS A 9 -0.01 -11.29 -8.67
C LYS A 9 -0.13 -12.42 -7.63
N ASN A 10 0.93 -13.21 -7.47
CA ASN A 10 1.01 -14.33 -6.53
C ASN A 10 1.79 -13.98 -5.26
N ASP A 11 2.05 -12.69 -4.99
CA ASP A 11 2.80 -12.28 -3.81
C ASP A 11 2.08 -12.74 -2.52
N PRO A 12 2.80 -13.36 -1.56
CA PRO A 12 2.20 -13.83 -0.32
C PRO A 12 1.58 -12.71 0.53
N GLY A 13 2.01 -11.46 0.34
CA GLY A 13 1.43 -10.27 0.98
C GLY A 13 -0.04 -10.03 0.62
N PHE A 14 -0.55 -10.61 -0.48
CA PHE A 14 -1.99 -10.62 -0.76
C PHE A 14 -2.77 -11.57 0.14
N ALA A 15 -2.19 -12.71 0.50
CA ALA A 15 -2.81 -13.68 1.41
C ALA A 15 -2.70 -13.26 2.88
N HIS A 16 -1.67 -12.47 3.22
CA HIS A 16 -1.43 -11.98 4.58
C HIS A 16 -1.27 -10.45 4.60
N PRO A 17 -2.38 -9.69 4.56
CA PRO A 17 -2.36 -8.24 4.70
C PRO A 17 -1.77 -7.79 6.03
N THR A 18 -0.71 -6.97 5.99
CA THR A 18 -0.01 -6.52 7.21
C THR A 18 0.07 -5.01 7.34
N LYS A 19 -0.05 -4.24 6.24
CA LYS A 19 0.21 -2.81 6.25
C LYS A 19 -1.00 -2.04 6.76
N PRO A 20 -0.92 -1.36 7.92
CA PRO A 20 -2.06 -0.67 8.48
C PRO A 20 -2.27 0.67 7.78
N ILE A 21 -3.53 1.00 7.47
CA ILE A 21 -3.94 2.22 6.75
C ILE A 21 -5.08 2.95 7.48
N GLY A 22 -5.23 4.23 7.19
CA GLY A 22 -6.36 5.04 7.68
C GLY A 22 -6.42 5.22 9.21
N ALA A 23 -7.63 5.51 9.70
CA ALA A 23 -7.93 5.85 11.09
C ALA A 23 -7.96 4.62 12.02
N PHE A 24 -7.98 4.90 13.32
CA PHE A 24 -8.25 3.91 14.37
C PHE A 24 -9.76 3.75 14.59
N PHE A 25 -10.18 2.52 14.85
CA PHE A 25 -11.57 2.14 15.10
C PHE A 25 -11.70 1.47 16.47
N SER A 26 -12.83 1.67 17.13
CA SER A 26 -13.21 0.81 18.26
C SER A 26 -13.57 -0.59 17.77
N GLU A 27 -13.64 -1.56 18.68
CA GLU A 27 -14.08 -2.92 18.36
C GLU A 27 -15.46 -2.95 17.69
N SER A 28 -16.42 -2.20 18.24
CA SER A 28 -17.78 -2.13 17.71
C SER A 28 -17.85 -1.47 16.32
N GLN A 29 -16.98 -0.53 16.02
CA GLN A 29 -16.86 0.06 14.68
C GLN A 29 -16.23 -0.94 13.71
N ARG A 30 -15.16 -1.63 14.12
CA ARG A 30 -14.50 -2.68 13.34
C ARG A 30 -15.51 -3.77 12.97
N ASP A 31 -16.32 -4.25 13.91
CA ASP A 31 -17.31 -5.30 13.63
C ASP A 31 -18.37 -4.87 12.63
N LYS A 32 -18.85 -3.62 12.71
CA LYS A 32 -19.80 -3.06 11.73
C LYS A 32 -19.16 -2.96 10.35
N LEU A 33 -17.93 -2.47 10.27
CA LEU A 33 -17.20 -2.33 9.01
C LEU A 33 -16.86 -3.68 8.39
N GLN A 34 -16.48 -4.67 9.20
CA GLN A 34 -16.22 -6.04 8.76
C GLN A 34 -17.47 -6.70 8.19
N LYS A 35 -18.64 -6.49 8.83
CA LYS A 35 -19.92 -7.00 8.30
C LYS A 35 -20.29 -6.36 6.97
N ALA A 36 -20.05 -5.05 6.83
CA ALA A 36 -20.32 -4.32 5.59
C ALA A 36 -19.29 -4.61 4.48
N ASN A 37 -18.07 -4.99 4.85
CA ASN A 37 -16.95 -5.24 3.94
C ASN A 37 -16.24 -6.55 4.36
N PRO A 38 -16.79 -7.71 3.99
CA PRO A 38 -16.27 -9.01 4.43
C PRO A 38 -14.78 -9.24 4.10
N ASP A 39 -14.29 -8.63 3.02
CA ASP A 39 -12.91 -8.80 2.53
C ASP A 39 -11.90 -7.87 3.21
N TRP A 40 -12.33 -6.99 4.11
CA TRP A 40 -11.40 -6.14 4.85
C TRP A 40 -10.74 -6.92 5.97
N CYS A 41 -9.45 -6.64 6.20
CA CYS A 41 -8.71 -7.19 7.33
C CYS A 41 -8.40 -6.08 8.33
N PHE A 42 -8.43 -6.40 9.61
CA PHE A 42 -8.11 -5.46 10.68
C PHE A 42 -7.11 -6.08 11.66
N VAL A 43 -6.27 -5.24 12.24
CA VAL A 43 -5.35 -5.62 13.34
C VAL A 43 -5.55 -4.67 14.51
N GLU A 44 -5.40 -5.19 15.73
CA GLU A 44 -5.36 -4.37 16.92
C GLU A 44 -3.98 -3.72 17.05
N ASP A 45 -3.96 -2.42 17.38
CA ASP A 45 -2.74 -1.64 17.52
C ASP A 45 -2.54 -1.22 18.98
N ALA A 46 -2.06 -2.17 19.78
CA ALA A 46 -1.60 -1.98 21.17
C ALA A 46 -2.52 -1.10 22.04
N GLY A 47 -3.83 -1.39 22.05
CA GLY A 47 -4.81 -0.67 22.87
C GLY A 47 -5.23 0.71 22.35
N ARG A 48 -4.71 1.15 21.20
CA ARG A 48 -5.16 2.38 20.51
C ARG A 48 -6.41 2.16 19.65
N GLY A 49 -6.87 0.91 19.56
CA GLY A 49 -7.97 0.48 18.72
C GLY A 49 -7.49 -0.37 17.54
N TYR A 50 -8.38 -0.54 16.56
CA TYR A 50 -8.17 -1.38 15.40
C TYR A 50 -7.86 -0.53 14.17
N ARG A 51 -6.99 -1.02 13.31
CA ARG A 51 -6.71 -0.40 12.00
C ARG A 51 -6.97 -1.40 10.90
N ARG A 52 -7.48 -0.90 9.78
CA ARG A 52 -7.59 -1.71 8.56
C ARG A 52 -6.18 -1.98 8.05
N VAL A 53 -5.90 -3.22 7.67
CA VAL A 53 -4.68 -3.61 6.98
C VAL A 53 -4.97 -3.95 5.53
N VAL A 54 -3.98 -3.69 4.67
CA VAL A 54 -4.01 -4.03 3.25
C VAL A 54 -2.76 -4.81 2.87
N ALA A 55 -2.82 -5.46 1.71
CA ALA A 55 -1.68 -6.15 1.14
C ALA A 55 -0.50 -5.18 0.95
N SER A 56 0.69 -5.69 1.23
CA SER A 56 1.95 -4.96 1.06
C SER A 56 2.93 -5.81 0.24
N PRO A 57 2.61 -6.09 -1.03
CA PRO A 57 3.43 -6.94 -1.88
C PRO A 57 4.78 -6.29 -2.20
N GLU A 58 5.78 -7.11 -2.53
CA GLU A 58 7.11 -6.63 -2.87
C GLU A 58 7.11 -5.95 -4.25
N PRO A 59 7.65 -4.73 -4.37
CA PRO A 59 7.74 -4.04 -5.65
C PRO A 59 8.74 -4.74 -6.58
N LYS A 60 8.34 -5.00 -7.82
CA LYS A 60 9.21 -5.63 -8.84
C LYS A 60 9.90 -4.62 -9.73
N ARG A 61 9.14 -3.67 -10.28
CA ARG A 61 9.69 -2.63 -11.17
C ARG A 61 8.81 -1.40 -11.23
N ILE A 62 9.44 -0.25 -11.48
CA ILE A 62 8.74 0.97 -11.88
C ILE A 62 8.52 0.93 -13.40
N VAL A 63 7.27 1.02 -13.83
CA VAL A 63 6.93 0.94 -15.26
C VAL A 63 7.53 2.14 -16.02
N GLU A 64 7.48 3.33 -15.42
CA GLU A 64 7.97 4.57 -16.01
C GLU A 64 9.47 4.81 -15.80
N ALA A 65 10.25 3.80 -15.34
CA ALA A 65 11.69 3.95 -15.08
C ALA A 65 12.48 4.54 -16.27
N PRO A 66 12.22 4.15 -17.55
CA PRO A 66 12.90 4.77 -18.69
C PRO A 66 12.59 6.27 -18.84
N ALA A 67 11.33 6.67 -18.62
CA ALA A 67 10.91 8.06 -18.71
C ALA A 67 11.50 8.91 -17.57
N ILE A 68 11.49 8.37 -16.35
CA ILE A 68 12.14 8.98 -15.18
C ILE A 68 13.64 9.21 -15.48
N LYS A 69 14.32 8.21 -16.02
CA LYS A 69 15.75 8.29 -16.36
C LYS A 69 16.02 9.37 -17.41
N ALA A 70 15.19 9.45 -18.46
CA ALA A 70 15.34 10.47 -19.49
C ALA A 70 15.18 11.90 -18.94
N LEU A 71 14.20 12.12 -18.06
CA LEU A 71 13.98 13.42 -17.42
C LEU A 71 15.14 13.82 -16.50
N ILE A 72 15.66 12.87 -15.71
CA ILE A 72 16.85 13.10 -14.87
C ILE A 72 18.06 13.48 -15.74
N GLN A 73 18.28 12.76 -16.86
CA GLN A 73 19.38 13.05 -17.78
C GLN A 73 19.28 14.44 -18.42
N GLN A 74 18.08 15.00 -18.54
CA GLN A 74 17.85 16.36 -19.03
C GLN A 74 17.94 17.44 -17.94
N GLY A 75 18.31 17.07 -16.70
CA GLY A 75 18.51 18.00 -15.59
C GLY A 75 17.24 18.36 -14.82
N PHE A 76 16.11 17.69 -15.08
CA PHE A 76 14.89 17.90 -14.31
C PHE A 76 14.96 17.20 -12.95
N VAL A 77 14.44 17.86 -11.91
CA VAL A 77 14.16 17.22 -10.63
C VAL A 77 12.85 16.45 -10.76
N VAL A 78 12.91 15.12 -10.62
CA VAL A 78 11.75 14.23 -10.78
C VAL A 78 11.30 13.71 -9.41
N ILE A 79 10.01 13.88 -9.10
CA ILE A 79 9.35 13.22 -7.97
C ILE A 79 8.55 12.04 -8.52
N GLY A 80 8.85 10.84 -8.04
CA GLY A 80 8.19 9.58 -8.45
C GLY A 80 8.02 8.63 -7.27
N ALA A 81 7.35 7.50 -7.51
CA ALA A 81 7.06 6.46 -6.51
C ALA A 81 6.27 6.95 -5.27
N GLY A 82 5.41 7.96 -5.43
CA GLY A 82 4.64 8.52 -4.32
C GLY A 82 3.74 7.48 -3.63
N GLY A 83 3.92 7.32 -2.31
CA GLY A 83 3.10 6.43 -1.46
C GLY A 83 3.49 4.94 -1.48
N GLY A 84 4.31 4.52 -2.44
CA GLY A 84 4.91 3.19 -2.48
C GLY A 84 6.26 3.20 -1.77
N GLU A 85 6.50 2.23 -0.90
CA GLU A 85 7.85 1.96 -0.40
C GLU A 85 8.59 1.12 -1.45
N PHE A 86 9.60 1.73 -2.08
CA PHE A 86 10.52 1.06 -2.97
C PHE A 86 11.83 0.90 -2.19
N ARG A 87 12.21 -0.33 -1.86
CA ARG A 87 13.45 -0.62 -1.15
C ARG A 87 14.52 -1.10 -2.11
#